data_AF-A0A453ER01-F1
#
_entry.id   AF-A0A453ER01-F1
#
_cell.length_a   1.000
_cell.length_b   1.000
_cell.length_c   1.000
_cell.angle_alpha   90.00
_cell.angle_beta   90.00
_cell.angle_gamma   90.00
#
_symmetry.space_group_name_H-M   'P 1'
#
loop_
_entity.id
_entity.type
_entity.pdbx_description
1 polymer ?
#
loop_
_entity_poly.entity_id
_entity_poly.type
_entity_poly.pdbx_seq_one_letter_code
_entity_poly.pdbx_strand_id
1 'polypeptide(L)'
;LEAAHVRKEYDDASSKLSKIQSRITSLTDKLKQDFGKEKEFYYFYDQCFEGKEGKYVYKVCPYKKASQVEGHSSTNLGRWDKFEESCRMMHFSNGDKCWNGPDRSLKVRLRCGLSNELNGVDEPSRCEYVAVLSTPAMCVEEKLKELQQKLDAASSDLSGHDEL
;
A
#
# COMPACT_ATOMS: atom_id res chain seq x y z
N LEU A 1 -33.86 -22.96 36.00
CA LEU A 1 -33.19 -23.69 34.90
C LEU A 1 -33.41 -22.98 33.56
N GLU A 2 -34.65 -22.63 33.19
CA GLU A 2 -34.97 -21.88 31.96
C GLU A 2 -34.30 -20.49 31.88
N ALA A 3 -34.37 -19.68 32.94
CA ALA A 3 -33.78 -18.33 32.90
C ALA A 3 -32.25 -18.32 32.67
N ALA A 4 -31.54 -19.35 33.14
CA ALA A 4 -30.10 -19.49 32.89
C ALA A 4 -29.82 -19.93 31.45
N HIS A 5 -30.65 -20.81 30.90
CA HIS A 5 -30.57 -21.23 29.50
C HIS A 5 -30.83 -20.06 28.55
N VAL A 6 -31.89 -19.28 28.77
CA VAL A 6 -32.25 -18.12 27.94
C VAL A 6 -31.15 -17.05 27.96
N ARG A 7 -30.56 -16.78 29.14
CA ARG A 7 -29.40 -15.86 29.25
C ARG A 7 -28.20 -16.34 28.44
N LYS A 8 -27.86 -17.63 28.55
CA LYS A 8 -26.76 -18.21 27.79
C LYS A 8 -26.98 -18.11 26.28
N GLU A 9 -28.19 -18.41 25.80
CA GLU A 9 -28.51 -18.27 24.37
C GLU A 9 -28.45 -16.81 23.90
N TYR A 10 -28.94 -15.88 24.72
CA TYR A 10 -28.84 -14.45 24.45
C TYR A 10 -27.37 -14.00 24.35
N ASP A 11 -26.53 -14.41 25.31
CA ASP A 11 -25.11 -14.05 25.34
C ASP A 11 -24.36 -14.65 24.13
N ASP A 12 -24.65 -15.89 23.77
CA ASP A 12 -24.09 -16.57 22.60
C ASP A 12 -24.51 -15.86 21.29
N ALA A 13 -25.78 -15.50 21.15
CA ALA A 13 -26.29 -14.76 20.00
C ALA A 13 -25.71 -13.34 19.92
N SER A 14 -25.61 -12.64 21.05
CA SER A 14 -25.03 -11.30 21.16
C SER A 14 -23.55 -11.31 20.78
N SER A 15 -22.78 -12.29 21.26
CA SER A 15 -21.37 -12.48 20.88
C SER A 15 -21.20 -12.73 19.38
N LYS A 16 -22.07 -13.57 18.78
CA LYS A 16 -22.07 -13.82 17.33
C LYS A 16 -22.40 -12.56 16.55
N LEU A 17 -23.40 -11.79 16.98
CA LEU A 17 -23.79 -10.53 16.34
C LEU A 17 -22.63 -9.53 16.35
N SER A 18 -21.97 -9.34 17.50
CA SER A 18 -20.82 -8.46 17.64
C SER A 18 -19.67 -8.86 16.70
N LYS A 19 -19.39 -10.16 16.56
CA LYS A 19 -18.38 -10.68 15.61
C LYS A 19 -18.75 -10.45 14.14
N ILE A 20 -20.03 -10.55 13.79
CA ILE A 20 -20.48 -10.29 12.41
C ILE A 20 -20.40 -8.80 12.12
N GLN A 21 -20.84 -7.96 13.05
CA GLN A 21 -20.76 -6.50 12.92
C GLN A 21 -19.32 -6.02 12.76
N SER A 22 -18.38 -6.55 13.56
CA SER A 22 -16.96 -6.19 13.41
C SER A 22 -16.40 -6.59 12.04
N ARG A 23 -16.76 -7.77 11.52
CA ARG A 23 -16.38 -8.20 10.16
C ARG A 23 -16.96 -7.31 9.08
N ILE A 24 -18.23 -6.90 9.21
CA ILE A 24 -18.86 -5.95 8.27
C ILE A 24 -18.09 -4.63 8.27
N THR A 25 -17.78 -4.09 9.44
CA THR A 25 -16.98 -2.86 9.55
C THR A 25 -15.62 -3.01 8.88
N SER A 26 -14.87 -4.08 9.19
CA SER A 26 -13.55 -4.30 8.58
C SER A 26 -13.60 -4.47 7.07
N LEU A 27 -14.58 -5.20 6.53
CA LEU A 27 -14.75 -5.36 5.09
C LEU A 27 -15.17 -4.07 4.41
N THR A 28 -16.05 -3.30 5.05
CA THR A 28 -16.49 -2.00 4.55
C THR A 28 -15.33 -1.02 4.50
N ASP A 29 -14.46 -1.00 5.51
CA ASP A 29 -13.28 -0.14 5.54
C ASP A 29 -12.21 -0.59 4.54
N LYS A 30 -12.10 -1.89 4.27
CA LYS A 30 -11.28 -2.42 3.18
C LYS A 30 -11.78 -1.92 1.81
N LEU A 31 -13.08 -1.99 1.56
CA LEU A 31 -13.69 -1.57 0.28
C LEU A 31 -13.57 -0.06 0.01
N LYS A 32 -13.37 0.75 1.04
CA LYS A 32 -13.15 2.20 0.90
C LYS A 32 -11.73 2.57 0.45
N GLN A 33 -10.77 1.66 0.53
CA GLN A 33 -9.39 1.96 0.17
C GLN A 33 -9.25 2.11 -1.34
N ASP A 34 -8.35 3.00 -1.75
CA ASP A 34 -7.91 3.10 -3.14
C ASP A 34 -6.94 1.96 -3.45
N PHE A 35 -7.34 1.03 -4.31
CA PHE A 35 -6.49 -0.10 -4.72
C PHE A 35 -5.82 0.11 -6.08
N GLY A 36 -5.85 1.33 -6.62
CA GLY A 36 -5.55 1.60 -8.02
C GLY A 36 -6.75 1.35 -8.91
N LYS A 37 -6.62 1.77 -10.18
CA LYS A 37 -7.74 1.82 -11.13
C LYS A 37 -8.31 0.43 -11.43
N GLU A 38 -7.42 -0.56 -11.54
CA GLU A 38 -7.75 -1.96 -11.84
C GLU A 38 -7.56 -2.86 -10.61
N LYS A 39 -7.47 -2.25 -9.41
CA LYS A 39 -7.22 -2.92 -8.12
C LYS A 39 -5.87 -3.64 -8.05
N GLU A 40 -4.89 -3.18 -8.81
CA GLU A 40 -3.54 -3.73 -8.90
C GLU A 40 -2.81 -3.75 -7.55
N PHE A 41 -3.15 -2.85 -6.63
CA PHE A 41 -2.58 -2.79 -5.28
C PHE A 41 -3.43 -3.49 -4.22
N TYR A 42 -4.46 -4.27 -4.62
CA TYR A 42 -5.24 -5.06 -3.68
C TYR A 42 -4.38 -6.05 -2.90
N TYR A 43 -3.37 -6.64 -3.56
CA TYR A 43 -2.43 -7.57 -2.93
C TYR A 43 -1.64 -6.90 -1.78
N PHE A 44 -1.48 -5.58 -1.78
CA PHE A 44 -0.75 -4.89 -0.72
C PHE A 44 -1.56 -4.79 0.58
N TYR A 45 -2.87 -5.02 0.53
CA TYR A 45 -3.71 -5.01 1.72
C TYR A 45 -3.29 -6.15 2.67
N ASP A 46 -3.06 -5.81 3.92
CA ASP A 46 -2.53 -6.70 4.96
C ASP A 46 -1.11 -7.24 4.71
N GLN A 47 -0.41 -6.77 3.68
CA GLN A 47 1.02 -7.08 3.48
C GLN A 47 1.90 -5.99 4.10
N CYS A 48 3.10 -6.39 4.48
CA CYS A 48 4.15 -5.47 4.92
C CYS A 48 5.45 -5.81 4.21
N PHE A 49 6.16 -4.79 3.74
CA PHE A 49 7.44 -4.91 3.09
C PHE A 49 8.52 -4.34 4.00
N GLU A 50 9.62 -5.07 4.12
CA GLU A 50 10.73 -4.71 4.99
C GLU A 50 12.01 -4.50 4.20
N GLY A 51 12.77 -3.48 4.56
CA GLY A 51 14.04 -3.12 3.95
C GLY A 51 15.03 -2.69 5.02
N LYS A 52 16.27 -3.16 4.94
CA LYS A 52 17.31 -2.81 5.90
C LYS A 52 18.25 -1.79 5.29
N GLU A 53 18.45 -0.67 5.98
CA GLU A 53 19.43 0.35 5.61
C GLU A 53 20.29 0.67 6.84
N GLY A 54 21.60 0.41 6.75
CA GLY A 54 22.51 0.48 7.88
C GLY A 54 22.04 -0.36 9.08
N LYS A 55 21.79 0.29 10.22
CA LYS A 55 21.33 -0.34 11.46
C LYS A 55 19.80 -0.39 11.61
N TYR A 56 19.06 0.22 10.69
CA TYR A 56 17.61 0.38 10.76
C TYR A 56 16.90 -0.63 9.85
N VAL A 57 15.79 -1.17 10.34
CA VAL A 57 14.83 -1.94 9.52
C VAL A 57 13.59 -1.08 9.33
N TYR A 58 13.32 -0.74 8.08
CA TYR A 58 12.12 -0.01 7.68
C TYR A 58 11.04 -1.00 7.32
N LYS A 59 9.84 -0.79 7.85
CA LYS A 59 8.67 -1.62 7.60
C LYS A 59 7.56 -0.74 7.06
N VAL A 60 7.07 -1.08 5.88
CA VAL A 60 5.97 -0.38 5.20
C VAL A 60 4.80 -1.33 5.08
N CYS A 61 3.69 -1.01 5.74
CA CYS A 61 2.44 -1.74 5.60
C CYS A 61 1.40 -0.81 4.93
N PRO A 62 1.19 -0.93 3.61
CA PRO A 62 0.20 -0.13 2.88
C PRO A 62 -1.19 -0.20 3.55
N TYR A 63 -1.96 0.88 3.46
CA TYR A 63 -3.26 1.02 4.13
C TYR A 63 -3.23 0.99 5.67
N LYS A 64 -2.04 0.96 6.28
CA LYS A 64 -1.86 0.98 7.74
C LYS A 64 -0.86 2.03 8.16
N LYS A 65 0.43 1.70 8.18
CA LYS A 65 1.50 2.57 8.71
C LYS A 65 2.88 2.15 8.20
N ALA A 66 3.82 3.07 8.34
CA ALA A 66 5.25 2.82 8.16
C ALA A 66 6.01 3.05 9.47
N SER A 67 7.07 2.29 9.68
CA SER A 67 7.90 2.39 10.88
C SER A 67 9.37 2.10 10.60
N GLN A 68 10.23 2.74 11.38
CA GLN A 68 11.66 2.45 11.46
C GLN A 68 11.91 1.70 12.76
N VAL A 69 12.68 0.61 12.72
CA VAL A 69 13.01 -0.21 13.88
C VAL A 69 14.53 -0.27 14.05
N GLU A 70 14.99 -0.05 15.28
CA GLU A 70 16.39 -0.19 15.71
C GLU A 70 16.43 -1.10 16.95
N GLY A 71 16.76 -2.37 16.77
CA GLY A 71 16.72 -3.36 17.85
C GLY A 71 15.30 -3.51 18.43
N HIS A 72 15.11 -3.06 19.67
CA HIS A 72 13.79 -3.07 20.34
C HIS A 72 13.05 -1.73 20.26
N SER A 73 13.69 -0.67 19.74
CA SER A 73 13.07 0.64 19.56
C SER A 73 12.35 0.70 18.21
N SER A 74 11.14 1.26 18.20
CA SER A 74 10.38 1.51 16.98
C SER A 74 9.93 2.97 16.93
N THR A 75 10.16 3.61 15.80
CA THR A 75 9.70 4.96 15.49
C THR A 75 8.64 4.88 14.39
N ASN A 76 7.51 5.55 14.59
CA ASN A 76 6.44 5.66 13.60
C ASN A 76 6.84 6.72 12.56
N LEU A 77 6.89 6.31 11.29
CA LEU A 77 7.18 7.20 10.17
C LEU A 77 5.92 7.74 9.50
N GLY A 78 4.74 7.32 9.94
CA GLY A 78 3.47 7.83 9.43
C GLY A 78 2.42 6.75 9.28
N ARG A 79 1.16 7.18 9.26
CA ARG A 79 0.02 6.36 8.87
C ARG A 79 -0.22 6.49 7.38
N TRP A 80 -0.80 5.46 6.78
CA TRP A 80 -1.25 5.52 5.39
C TRP A 80 -2.16 6.73 5.18
N ASP A 81 -1.85 7.51 4.15
CA ASP A 81 -2.61 8.69 3.76
C ASP A 81 -3.30 8.43 2.42
N LYS A 82 -2.51 8.36 1.35
CA LYS A 82 -3.02 8.22 -0.03
C LYS A 82 -1.94 7.76 -1.00
N PHE A 83 -2.40 7.39 -2.19
CA PHE A 83 -1.57 7.36 -3.38
C PHE A 83 -1.41 8.77 -3.97
N GLU A 84 -0.23 9.06 -4.51
CA GLU A 84 0.12 10.26 -5.28
C GLU A 84 0.63 9.83 -6.67
N GLU A 85 0.71 10.77 -7.61
CA GLU A 85 1.31 10.57 -8.94
C GLU A 85 0.74 9.35 -9.70
N SER A 86 -0.59 9.22 -9.79
CA SER A 86 -1.25 8.08 -10.45
C SER A 86 -0.81 6.73 -9.88
N CYS A 87 -0.78 6.63 -8.54
CA CYS A 87 -0.34 5.46 -7.78
C CYS A 87 1.14 5.10 -7.91
N ARG A 88 1.98 5.98 -8.47
CA ARG A 88 3.44 5.80 -8.49
C ARG A 88 4.09 6.08 -7.13
N MET A 89 3.38 6.72 -6.21
CA MET A 89 3.91 7.05 -4.90
C MET A 89 2.89 6.79 -3.80
N MET A 90 3.32 6.13 -2.74
CA MET A 90 2.56 5.98 -1.49
C MET A 90 3.01 7.03 -0.49
N HIS A 91 2.07 7.74 0.12
CA HIS A 91 2.37 8.73 1.15
C HIS A 91 1.93 8.23 2.53
N PHE A 92 2.85 8.33 3.49
CA PHE A 92 2.61 8.07 4.90
C PHE A 92 2.93 9.35 5.68
N SER A 93 1.95 9.87 6.41
CA SER A 93 2.02 11.16 7.10
C SER A 93 1.66 11.02 8.59
N ASN A 94 1.88 12.08 9.38
CA ASN A 94 1.54 12.12 10.81
C ASN A 94 2.24 11.02 11.64
N GLY A 95 3.55 10.86 11.44
CA GLY A 95 4.41 10.01 12.25
C GLY A 95 4.77 10.63 13.59
N ASP A 96 5.76 10.05 14.27
CA ASP A 96 6.21 10.55 15.57
C ASP A 96 6.82 11.95 15.44
N LYS A 97 6.55 12.80 16.43
CA LYS A 97 7.06 14.18 16.48
C LYS A 97 8.58 14.22 16.40
N CYS A 98 9.09 15.02 15.48
CA CYS A 98 10.52 15.25 15.29
C CYS A 98 10.98 16.50 16.04
N TRP A 99 12.15 16.44 16.65
CA TRP A 99 12.75 17.63 17.26
C TRP A 99 13.28 18.57 16.17
N ASN A 100 12.84 19.83 16.17
CA ASN A 100 13.21 20.84 15.16
C ASN A 100 12.98 20.33 13.71
N GLY A 101 11.84 19.68 13.49
CA GLY A 101 11.40 19.20 12.18
C GLY A 101 9.88 18.98 12.16
N PRO A 102 9.31 18.66 11.01
CA PRO A 102 7.91 18.28 10.91
C PRO A 102 7.65 16.94 11.62
N ASP A 103 6.38 16.57 11.79
CA ASP A 103 6.06 15.19 12.15
C ASP A 103 6.64 14.24 11.09
N ARG A 104 7.19 13.10 11.53
CA ARG A 104 7.85 12.17 10.61
C ARG A 104 6.90 11.74 9.49
N SER A 105 7.44 11.67 8.27
CA SER A 105 6.69 11.23 7.10
C SER A 105 7.56 10.32 6.23
N LEU A 106 6.92 9.43 5.48
CA LEU A 106 7.59 8.56 4.52
C LEU A 106 6.85 8.60 3.18
N LYS A 107 7.59 8.84 2.11
CA LYS A 107 7.12 8.64 0.73
C LYS A 107 7.77 7.40 0.14
N VAL A 108 6.97 6.49 -0.40
CA VAL A 108 7.47 5.28 -1.04
C VAL A 108 7.19 5.34 -2.53
N ARG A 109 8.25 5.46 -3.33
CA ARG A 109 8.19 5.43 -4.80
C ARG A 109 8.04 3.98 -5.26
N LEU A 110 7.03 3.73 -6.09
CA LEU A 110 6.82 2.43 -6.71
C LEU A 110 7.53 2.37 -8.05
N ARG A 111 8.26 1.28 -8.29
CA ARG A 111 8.89 1.00 -9.59
C ARG A 111 8.60 -0.44 -10.04
N CYS A 112 8.65 -0.66 -11.35
CA CYS A 112 8.57 -2.02 -11.89
C CYS A 112 9.74 -2.87 -11.37
N GLY A 113 9.42 -4.10 -10.93
CA GLY A 113 10.37 -5.09 -10.47
C GLY A 113 9.75 -6.50 -10.48
N LEU A 114 10.59 -7.53 -10.43
CA LEU A 114 10.14 -8.93 -10.48
C LEU A 114 9.56 -9.43 -9.14
N SER A 115 9.88 -8.75 -8.05
CA SER A 115 9.52 -9.09 -6.67
C SER A 115 9.10 -7.83 -5.91
N ASN A 116 8.39 -8.01 -4.80
CA ASN A 116 8.03 -6.92 -3.89
C ASN A 116 9.18 -6.68 -2.90
N GLU A 117 9.99 -5.66 -3.14
CA GLU A 117 11.21 -5.39 -2.37
C GLU A 117 11.37 -3.92 -2.03
N LEU A 118 11.49 -3.61 -0.73
CA LEU A 118 11.69 -2.26 -0.22
C LEU A 118 13.18 -1.98 -0.07
N ASN A 119 13.70 -1.04 -0.85
CA ASN A 119 15.13 -0.71 -0.92
C ASN A 119 15.33 0.82 -1.00
N GLY A 120 16.58 1.28 -0.85
CA GLY A 120 16.96 2.67 -1.10
C GLY A 120 16.18 3.65 -0.21
N VAL A 121 16.30 3.46 1.11
CA VAL A 121 15.66 4.35 2.08
C VAL A 121 16.60 5.48 2.44
N ASP A 122 16.23 6.69 2.05
CA ASP A 122 17.00 7.91 2.29
C ASP A 122 16.22 8.90 3.15
N GLU A 123 16.93 9.75 3.90
CA GLU A 123 16.38 10.90 4.64
C GLU A 123 16.87 12.19 3.96
N PRO A 124 16.27 12.60 2.82
CA PRO A 124 16.71 13.79 2.08
C PRO A 124 16.52 15.09 2.86
N SER A 125 15.55 15.12 3.78
CA SER A 125 15.29 16.22 4.70
C SER A 125 14.99 15.64 6.09
N ARG A 126 15.26 16.41 7.14
CA ARG A 126 15.11 15.94 8.52
C ARG A 126 13.70 15.40 8.75
N CYS A 127 13.60 14.16 9.19
CA CYS A 127 12.36 13.45 9.49
C CYS A 127 11.41 13.24 8.30
N GLU A 128 11.87 13.50 7.08
CA GLU A 128 11.16 13.23 5.84
C GLU A 128 11.94 12.16 5.08
N TYR A 129 11.34 10.97 4.98
CA TYR A 129 11.99 9.79 4.41
C TYR A 129 11.46 9.52 3.01
N VAL A 130 12.32 8.98 2.15
CA VAL A 130 11.94 8.44 0.84
C VAL A 130 12.46 7.02 0.72
N ALA A 131 11.62 6.10 0.27
CA ALA A 131 12.00 4.72 -0.02
C ALA A 131 11.56 4.33 -1.43
N VAL A 132 12.15 3.25 -1.96
CA VAL A 132 11.77 2.67 -3.25
C VAL A 132 11.25 1.26 -3.05
N LEU A 133 9.99 1.01 -3.45
CA LEU A 133 9.41 -0.33 -3.49
C LEU A 133 9.37 -0.82 -4.94
N SER A 134 10.15 -1.86 -5.22
CA SER A 134 10.05 -2.58 -6.49
C SER A 134 8.85 -3.51 -6.42
N THR A 135 8.02 -3.58 -7.47
CA THR A 135 6.84 -4.44 -7.48
C THR A 135 6.41 -4.81 -8.91
N PRO A 136 5.93 -6.06 -9.13
CA PRO A 136 5.34 -6.44 -10.42
C PRO A 136 4.10 -5.62 -10.80
N ALA A 137 3.39 -5.05 -9.81
CA ALA A 137 2.19 -4.25 -10.05
C ALA A 137 2.45 -3.02 -10.95
N MET A 138 3.66 -2.45 -10.88
CA MET A 138 4.05 -1.31 -11.71
C MET A 138 4.47 -1.68 -13.14
N CYS A 139 4.68 -2.96 -13.44
CA CYS A 139 5.13 -3.40 -14.77
C CYS A 139 3.99 -3.45 -15.81
N VAL A 140 2.73 -3.35 -15.38
CA VAL A 140 1.56 -3.35 -16.27
C VAL A 140 1.57 -2.13 -17.19
N GLU A 141 1.99 -0.96 -16.68
CA GLU A 141 2.04 0.26 -17.48
C GLU A 141 3.11 0.21 -18.57
N GLU A 142 4.28 -0.36 -18.29
CA GLU A 142 5.33 -0.55 -19.29
C GLU A 142 4.89 -1.54 -20.37
N LYS A 143 4.21 -2.63 -19.98
CA LYS A 143 3.63 -3.57 -20.93
C LYS A 143 2.51 -2.93 -21.77
N LEU A 144 1.72 -2.03 -21.19
CA LEU A 144 0.68 -1.28 -21.91
C LEU A 144 1.31 -0.35 -22.96
N LYS A 145 2.36 0.40 -22.60
CA LYS A 145 3.10 1.25 -23.54
C LYS A 145 3.72 0.43 -24.68
N GLU A 146 4.33 -0.71 -24.36
CA GLU A 146 4.89 -1.60 -25.37
C GLU A 146 3.82 -2.10 -26.35
N LEU A 147 2.64 -2.48 -25.83
CA LEU A 147 1.51 -2.93 -26.65
C LEU A 147 0.93 -1.80 -27.50
N GLN A 148 0.84 -0.57 -26.98
CA GLN A 148 0.39 0.60 -27.74
C GLN A 148 1.35 0.92 -28.87
N GLN A 149 2.67 0.93 -28.62
CA GLN A 149 3.67 1.14 -29.66
C GLN A 149 3.58 0.09 -30.79
N LYS A 150 3.35 -1.17 -30.42
CA LYS A 150 3.15 -2.26 -31.39
C LYS A 150 1.87 -2.07 -32.21
N LEU A 151 0.79 -1.61 -31.58
CA LEU A 151 -0.47 -1.32 -32.25
C LEU A 151 -0.32 -0.15 -33.24
N ASP A 152 0.33 0.93 -32.80
CA ASP A 152 0.56 2.12 -33.63
C ASP A 152 1.41 1.77 -34.87
N ALA A 153 2.51 1.02 -34.68
CA ALA A 153 3.34 0.54 -35.79
C ALA A 153 2.55 -0.34 -36.78
N ALA A 154 1.76 -1.29 -36.29
CA ALA A 154 0.95 -2.16 -37.14
C ALA A 154 -0.14 -1.38 -37.90
N SER A 155 -0.70 -0.33 -37.30
CA SER A 155 -1.69 0.53 -37.95
C SER A 155 -1.09 1.44 -39.03
N SER A 156 0.15 1.90 -38.85
CA SER A 156 0.86 2.67 -39.88
C SER A 156 1.19 1.83 -41.12
N ASP A 157 1.49 0.54 -40.94
CA ASP A 157 1.75 -0.38 -42.06
C ASP A 157 0.50 -0.65 -42.91
N LEU A 158 -0.70 -0.61 -42.30
CA LEU A 158 -1.99 -0.75 -43.00
C LEU A 158 -2.34 0.50 -43.82
N SER A 159 -2.02 1.70 -43.32
CA SER A 159 -2.28 2.96 -44.05
C SER A 159 -1.41 3.17 -45.31
N GLY A 160 -0.33 2.38 -45.47
CA GLY A 160 0.54 2.44 -46.65
C GLY A 160 0.11 1.53 -47.81
N HIS A 161 -0.93 0.70 -47.65
CA HIS A 161 -1.34 -0.30 -48.65
C HIS A 161 -2.54 0.12 -49.51
N ASP A 162 -3.17 1.27 -49.21
CA ASP A 162 -4.35 1.80 -49.93
C ASP A 162 -4.00 2.88 -50.99
N GLU A 163 -2.71 3.14 -51.24
CA GLU A 163 -2.27 3.94 -52.39
C GLU A 163 -1.58 3.05 -53.43
N LEU A 164 -2.36 2.31 -54.25
CA LEU A 164 -2.02 1.88 -55.62
C LEU A 164 -3.22 1.25 -56.35
#